data_AF-A0A7S1C7J7-F1
#
_entry.id   AF-A0A7S1C7J7-F1
#
_cell.length_a   1.000
_cell.length_b   1.000
_cell.length_c   1.000
_cell.angle_alpha   90.00
_cell.angle_beta   90.00
_cell.angle_gamma   90.00
#
_symmetry.space_group_name_H-M   'P 1'
#
loop_
_entity.id
_entity.type
_entity.pdbx_description
1 polymer ?
#
loop_
_entity_poly.entity_id
_entity_poly.type
_entity_poly.pdbx_seq_one_letter_code
_entity_poly.pdbx_strand_id
1 'polypeptide(L)'
;VTEGVPAVRRAVAAAQGQSEHRVAEAAALWWRKVRLGRRGAMAATPRPWGELVSLTTGVMSHALADDVVTIGRSVEAGVRIEGNPMISLKHATVEWDRDGEACWVTDTSRNGSFLDGRPLTPRQRTRAEDGARLELPTSSDQRGITLMLRVLHRAPSRSDRGAEADISASARLHAASHDPKDVYKFGGDLGVGAFGRVFAATHRVT
;
A
#
# COMPACT_ATOMS: atom_id res chain seq x y z
N VAL A 1 4.24 -4.73 -17.83
CA VAL A 1 3.47 -5.65 -18.73
C VAL A 1 4.35 -6.12 -19.90
N THR A 2 5.59 -6.55 -19.63
CA THR A 2 6.60 -6.77 -20.69
C THR A 2 7.33 -8.11 -20.61
N GLU A 3 7.04 -8.96 -19.63
CA GLU A 3 7.69 -10.28 -19.47
C GLU A 3 7.02 -11.44 -20.24
N GLY A 4 6.03 -11.17 -21.11
CA GLY A 4 5.33 -12.24 -21.85
C GLY A 4 5.91 -12.57 -23.24
N VAL A 5 6.74 -11.70 -23.81
CA VAL A 5 7.14 -11.77 -25.23
C VAL A 5 8.15 -12.89 -25.56
N PRO A 6 9.12 -13.26 -24.68
CA PRO A 6 10.12 -14.28 -25.02
C PRO A 6 9.54 -15.70 -25.12
N ALA A 7 8.54 -16.02 -24.29
CA ALA A 7 7.92 -17.35 -24.26
C ALA A 7 7.11 -17.64 -25.54
N VAL A 8 6.40 -16.62 -26.05
CA VAL A 8 5.62 -16.72 -27.29
C VAL A 8 6.55 -16.94 -28.49
N ARG A 9 7.69 -16.24 -28.56
CA ARG A 9 8.65 -16.41 -29.67
C ARG A 9 9.29 -17.80 -29.71
N ARG A 10 9.57 -18.43 -28.55
CA ARG A 10 10.07 -19.82 -28.50
C ARG A 10 9.00 -20.84 -28.93
N ALA A 11 7.74 -20.63 -28.55
CA ALA A 11 6.65 -21.49 -28.99
C ALA A 11 6.39 -21.39 -30.51
N VAL A 12 6.50 -20.19 -31.08
CA VAL A 12 6.36 -19.95 -32.53
C VAL A 12 7.52 -20.56 -33.33
N ALA A 13 8.76 -20.49 -32.83
CA ALA A 13 9.92 -21.10 -33.50
C ALA A 13 9.87 -22.64 -33.50
N ALA A 14 9.30 -23.27 -32.46
CA ALA A 14 9.12 -24.72 -32.39
C ALA A 14 7.97 -25.26 -33.27
N ALA A 15 7.11 -24.39 -33.81
CA ALA A 15 5.91 -24.76 -34.54
C ALA A 15 6.08 -24.75 -36.08
N GLN A 16 7.28 -24.51 -36.63
CA GLN A 16 7.56 -24.37 -38.07
C GLN A 16 7.34 -25.65 -38.93
N GLY A 17 6.63 -26.65 -38.43
CA GLY A 17 6.20 -27.83 -39.19
C GLY A 17 4.80 -28.35 -38.84
N GLN A 18 4.01 -27.61 -38.07
CA GLN A 18 2.63 -28.01 -37.72
C GLN A 18 1.61 -27.20 -38.53
N SER A 19 0.56 -27.86 -39.01
CA SER A 19 -0.50 -27.23 -39.80
C SER A 19 -1.10 -26.03 -39.06
N GLU A 20 -1.33 -24.92 -39.77
CA GLU A 20 -1.82 -23.64 -39.21
C GLU A 20 -3.08 -23.81 -38.33
N HIS A 21 -3.89 -24.83 -38.63
CA HIS A 21 -5.09 -25.19 -37.87
C HIS A 21 -4.79 -25.57 -36.40
N ARG A 22 -3.66 -26.25 -36.13
CA ARG A 22 -3.27 -26.65 -34.76
C ARG A 22 -2.73 -25.48 -33.94
N VAL A 23 -2.05 -24.53 -34.58
CA VAL A 23 -1.54 -23.31 -33.92
C VAL A 23 -2.72 -22.41 -33.51
N ALA A 24 -3.72 -22.25 -34.39
CA ALA A 24 -4.92 -21.50 -34.09
C ALA A 24 -5.73 -22.12 -32.94
N GLU A 25 -5.87 -23.45 -32.91
CA GLU A 25 -6.59 -24.17 -31.86
C GLU A 25 -5.87 -24.10 -30.49
N ALA A 26 -4.53 -24.21 -30.48
CA ALA A 26 -3.72 -24.03 -29.27
C ALA A 26 -3.78 -22.58 -28.74
N ALA A 27 -3.73 -21.58 -29.62
CA ALA A 27 -3.90 -20.19 -29.25
C ALA A 27 -5.32 -19.90 -28.71
N ALA A 28 -6.36 -20.47 -29.31
CA ALA A 28 -7.74 -20.34 -28.85
C ALA A 28 -7.95 -21.00 -27.48
N LEU A 29 -7.33 -22.16 -27.23
CA LEU A 29 -7.34 -22.84 -25.92
C LEU A 29 -6.57 -22.05 -24.86
N TRP A 30 -5.42 -21.48 -25.21
CA TRP A 30 -4.66 -20.60 -24.31
C TRP A 30 -5.46 -19.33 -23.96
N TRP A 31 -6.05 -18.67 -24.96
CA TRP A 31 -6.94 -17.53 -24.73
C TRP A 31 -8.20 -17.89 -23.94
N ARG A 32 -8.79 -19.07 -24.14
CA ARG A 32 -9.90 -19.57 -23.29
C ARG A 32 -9.45 -19.80 -21.85
N LYS A 33 -8.27 -20.36 -21.60
CA LYS A 33 -7.72 -20.50 -20.23
C LYS A 33 -7.46 -19.16 -19.57
N VAL A 34 -6.89 -18.19 -20.29
CA VAL A 34 -6.63 -16.83 -19.78
C VAL A 34 -7.94 -16.07 -19.52
N ARG A 35 -8.99 -16.30 -20.32
CA ARG A 35 -10.27 -15.59 -20.23
C ARG A 35 -11.27 -16.24 -19.26
N LEU A 36 -11.26 -17.57 -19.10
CA LEU A 36 -12.07 -18.26 -18.08
C LEU A 36 -11.46 -18.20 -16.67
N GLY A 37 -10.18 -17.90 -16.52
CA GLY A 37 -9.55 -17.64 -15.22
C GLY A 37 -9.83 -16.25 -14.62
N ARG A 38 -10.49 -15.33 -15.35
CA ARG A 38 -10.75 -13.95 -14.91
C ARG A 38 -12.22 -13.62 -14.61
N ARG A 39 -13.07 -14.63 -14.45
CA ARG A 39 -14.48 -14.48 -14.01
C ARG A 39 -14.76 -15.00 -12.60
N GLY A 40 -13.72 -15.30 -11.81
CA GLY A 40 -13.84 -15.75 -10.43
C GLY A 40 -13.45 -14.64 -9.47
N ALA A 41 -14.44 -14.10 -8.75
CA ALA A 41 -14.33 -13.09 -7.68
C ALA A 41 -13.59 -11.79 -8.06
N MET A 42 -14.29 -10.66 -7.97
CA MET A 42 -13.58 -9.41 -7.69
C MET A 42 -12.87 -9.63 -6.35
N ALA A 43 -11.59 -10.01 -6.40
CA ALA A 43 -10.77 -10.16 -5.21
C ALA A 43 -10.90 -8.86 -4.45
N ALA A 44 -11.41 -8.93 -3.23
CA ALA A 44 -11.57 -7.77 -2.38
C ALA A 44 -10.25 -6.99 -2.41
N THR A 45 -10.30 -5.72 -2.77
CA THR A 45 -9.10 -4.88 -2.85
C THR A 45 -8.37 -5.02 -1.51
N PRO A 46 -7.10 -5.44 -1.51
CA PRO A 46 -6.37 -5.65 -0.26
C PRO A 46 -6.43 -4.37 0.56
N ARG A 47 -6.87 -4.49 1.82
CA ARG A 47 -6.93 -3.35 2.73
C ARG A 47 -5.48 -2.92 3.02
N PRO A 48 -5.17 -1.62 2.90
CA PRO A 48 -3.83 -1.14 3.23
C PRO A 48 -3.53 -1.38 4.71
N TRP A 49 -2.33 -1.88 5.00
CA TRP A 49 -1.85 -2.05 6.38
C TRP A 49 -1.27 -0.74 6.91
N GLY A 50 -0.74 0.11 6.03
CA GLY A 50 -0.14 1.38 6.38
C GLY A 50 -0.28 2.45 5.32
N GLU A 51 0.33 3.60 5.58
CA GLU A 51 0.40 4.75 4.72
C GLU A 51 1.78 5.42 4.87
N LEU A 52 2.39 5.81 3.75
CA LEU A 52 3.49 6.77 3.74
C LEU A 52 2.89 8.15 3.56
N VAL A 53 2.87 8.93 4.64
CA VAL A 53 2.38 10.31 4.63
C VAL A 53 3.53 11.22 4.23
N SER A 54 3.40 11.91 3.11
CA SER A 54 4.42 12.88 2.71
C SER A 54 4.38 14.11 3.62
N LEU A 55 5.55 14.49 4.16
CA LEU A 55 5.74 15.75 4.88
C LEU A 55 6.42 16.82 4.00
N THR A 56 6.82 16.46 2.78
CA THR A 56 7.43 17.36 1.81
C THR A 56 6.41 17.78 0.76
N THR A 57 6.30 19.09 0.51
CA THR A 57 5.40 19.63 -0.50
C THR A 57 5.70 19.06 -1.88
N GLY A 58 4.65 18.66 -2.62
CA GLY A 58 4.77 18.13 -3.98
C GLY A 58 4.95 16.61 -4.08
N VAL A 59 5.12 15.91 -2.96
CA VAL A 59 5.05 14.44 -2.90
C VAL A 59 3.70 14.04 -2.28
N MET A 60 2.99 13.12 -2.91
CA MET A 60 1.69 12.64 -2.43
C MET A 60 1.86 11.55 -1.36
N SER A 61 0.87 11.37 -0.50
CA SER A 61 0.81 10.22 0.39
C SER A 61 0.47 8.95 -0.38
N HIS A 62 0.96 7.80 0.10
CA HIS A 62 0.77 6.50 -0.55
C HIS A 62 0.26 5.46 0.44
N ALA A 63 -0.87 4.82 0.12
CA ALA A 63 -1.36 3.67 0.86
C ALA A 63 -0.48 2.44 0.60
N LEU A 64 -0.15 1.69 1.65
CA LEU A 64 0.68 0.49 1.61
C LEU A 64 -0.21 -0.74 1.75
N ALA A 65 -0.52 -1.37 0.62
CA ALA A 65 -1.33 -2.59 0.58
C ALA A 65 -0.48 -3.85 0.41
N ASP A 66 0.60 -3.77 -0.35
CA ASP A 66 1.55 -4.86 -0.54
C ASP A 66 2.46 -5.00 0.67
N ASP A 67 2.87 -6.23 0.98
CA ASP A 67 3.77 -6.50 2.12
C ASP A 67 5.18 -5.93 1.88
N VAL A 68 5.59 -5.74 0.62
CA VAL A 68 6.88 -5.14 0.25
C VAL A 68 6.63 -4.00 -0.74
N VAL A 69 6.96 -2.78 -0.34
CA VAL A 69 6.81 -1.57 -1.17
C VAL A 69 8.19 -0.97 -1.40
N THR A 70 8.55 -0.78 -2.67
CA THR A 70 9.80 -0.15 -3.06
C THR A 70 9.60 1.35 -3.27
N ILE A 71 10.55 2.15 -2.77
CA ILE A 71 10.59 3.60 -2.94
C ILE A 71 11.77 3.93 -3.84
N GLY A 72 11.57 4.77 -4.86
CA GLY A 72 12.65 5.22 -5.72
C GLY A 72 12.19 5.98 -6.94
N ARG A 73 13.13 6.35 -7.82
CA ARG A 73 12.80 7.11 -9.05
C ARG A 73 12.31 6.25 -10.21
N SER A 74 12.44 4.91 -10.11
CA SER A 74 12.02 4.00 -11.19
C SER A 74 10.52 4.04 -11.41
N VAL A 75 10.08 3.83 -12.66
CA VAL A 75 8.66 3.63 -13.01
C VAL A 75 8.08 2.35 -12.39
N GLU A 76 8.94 1.42 -11.99
CA GLU A 76 8.57 0.16 -11.35
C GLU A 76 8.53 0.26 -9.82
N ALA A 77 8.91 1.40 -9.23
CA ALA A 77 8.84 1.58 -7.79
C ALA A 77 7.37 1.69 -7.35
N GLY A 78 7.02 1.07 -6.23
CA GLY A 78 5.68 1.18 -5.65
C GLY A 78 5.36 2.62 -5.23
N VAL A 79 6.37 3.33 -4.73
CA VAL A 79 6.33 4.76 -4.43
C VAL A 79 7.36 5.44 -5.30
N ARG A 80 6.88 6.08 -6.37
CA ARG A 80 7.73 6.73 -7.35
C ARG A 80 7.98 8.18 -6.95
N ILE A 81 9.26 8.53 -6.84
CA ILE A 81 9.69 9.90 -6.57
C ILE A 81 10.41 10.45 -7.81
N GLU A 82 9.77 11.40 -8.49
CA GLU A 82 10.27 11.97 -9.74
C GLU A 82 11.12 13.22 -9.51
N GLY A 83 11.87 13.63 -10.55
CA GLY A 83 12.59 14.92 -10.58
C GLY A 83 13.86 15.01 -9.73
N ASN A 84 14.08 14.11 -8.76
CA ASN A 84 15.25 14.16 -7.89
C ASN A 84 16.34 13.15 -8.32
N PRO A 85 17.49 13.61 -8.89
CA PRO A 85 18.56 12.73 -9.35
C PRO A 85 19.33 12.05 -8.20
N MET A 86 19.25 12.58 -6.97
CA MET A 86 19.87 12.00 -5.78
C MET A 86 19.15 10.75 -5.30
N ILE A 87 17.92 10.50 -5.77
CA ILE A 87 17.18 9.30 -5.45
C ILE A 87 17.54 8.18 -6.44
N SER A 88 18.08 7.06 -5.93
CA SER A 88 18.30 5.83 -6.70
C SER A 88 17.01 5.27 -7.33
N LEU A 89 17.15 4.48 -8.40
CA LEU A 89 16.02 3.83 -9.08
C LEU A 89 15.18 2.96 -8.13
N LYS A 90 15.86 2.17 -7.30
CA LYS A 90 15.35 1.47 -6.12
C LYS A 90 16.16 2.03 -4.96
N HIS A 91 15.55 2.87 -4.14
CA HIS A 91 16.24 3.65 -3.12
C HIS A 91 16.13 2.96 -1.76
N ALA A 92 14.91 2.73 -1.32
CA ALA A 92 14.62 2.03 -0.07
C ALA A 92 13.46 1.07 -0.29
N THR A 93 13.33 0.11 0.60
CA THR A 93 12.18 -0.81 0.65
C THR A 93 11.55 -0.70 2.03
N VAL A 94 10.22 -0.59 2.05
CA VAL A 94 9.40 -0.71 3.26
C VAL A 94 8.73 -2.08 3.20
N GLU A 95 8.87 -2.85 4.26
CA GLU A 95 8.35 -4.22 4.37
C GLU A 95 7.50 -4.35 5.64
N TRP A 96 6.33 -4.97 5.49
CA TRP A 96 5.47 -5.36 6.60
C TRP A 96 5.64 -6.85 6.88
N ASP A 97 6.22 -7.16 8.03
CA ASP A 97 6.30 -8.51 8.55
C ASP A 97 4.97 -8.89 9.21
N ARG A 98 4.20 -9.76 8.54
CA ARG A 98 2.87 -10.20 9.00
C ARG A 98 2.94 -11.05 10.27
N ASP A 99 4.02 -11.79 10.47
CA ASP A 99 4.17 -12.68 11.62
C ASP A 99 4.64 -11.91 12.84
N GLY A 100 5.54 -10.95 12.64
CA GLY A 100 6.05 -10.07 13.70
C GLY A 100 5.20 -8.81 13.96
N GLU A 101 4.19 -8.56 13.14
CA GLU A 101 3.41 -7.30 13.11
C GLU A 101 4.30 -6.05 13.16
N ALA A 102 5.36 -6.06 12.36
CA ALA A 102 6.40 -5.03 12.41
C ALA A 102 6.70 -4.46 11.03
N CYS A 103 6.93 -3.15 10.98
CA CYS A 103 7.41 -2.46 9.79
C CYS A 103 8.94 -2.42 9.80
N TRP A 104 9.53 -2.72 8.64
CA TRP A 104 10.96 -2.72 8.43
C TRP A 104 11.31 -1.83 7.24
N VAL A 105 12.40 -1.09 7.35
CA VAL A 105 12.96 -0.27 6.27
C VAL A 105 14.35 -0.81 5.93
N THR A 106 14.64 -0.95 4.65
CA THR A 106 15.97 -1.31 4.15
C THR A 106 16.44 -0.29 3.14
N ASP A 107 17.58 0.34 3.41
CA ASP A 107 18.23 1.24 2.46
C ASP A 107 19.02 0.45 1.41
N THR A 108 18.79 0.72 0.13
CA THR A 108 19.54 0.15 -1.00
C THR A 108 20.16 1.23 -1.88
N SER A 109 20.13 2.47 -1.41
CA SER A 109 20.51 3.65 -2.17
C SER A 109 22.02 3.83 -2.28
N ARG A 110 22.42 4.80 -3.12
CA ARG A 110 23.81 5.23 -3.25
C ARG A 110 24.17 6.39 -2.33
N ASN A 111 23.18 7.20 -1.96
CA ASN A 111 23.36 8.45 -1.23
C ASN A 111 22.92 8.35 0.25
N GLY A 112 22.48 7.17 0.69
CA GLY A 112 21.99 6.92 2.04
C GLY A 112 20.51 7.27 2.21
N SER A 113 19.88 6.64 3.19
CA SER A 113 18.57 7.03 3.74
C SER A 113 18.70 7.25 5.25
N PHE A 114 17.79 8.02 5.84
CA PHE A 114 17.75 8.25 7.29
C PHE A 114 16.40 7.84 7.85
N LEU A 115 16.39 7.27 9.06
CA LEU A 115 15.19 6.96 9.82
C LEU A 115 15.25 7.71 11.15
N ASP A 116 14.28 8.59 11.39
CA ASP A 116 14.22 9.48 12.56
C ASP A 116 15.52 10.29 12.75
N GLY A 117 16.03 10.86 11.65
CA GLY A 117 17.27 11.63 11.61
C GLY A 117 18.56 10.82 11.75
N ARG A 118 18.50 9.48 11.88
CA ARG A 118 19.68 8.60 11.98
C ARG A 118 19.96 7.91 10.65
N PRO A 119 21.21 7.87 10.17
CA PRO A 119 21.53 7.19 8.93
C PRO A 119 21.27 5.69 9.07
N LEU A 120 20.62 5.10 8.07
CA LEU A 120 20.44 3.66 7.99
C LEU A 120 21.73 2.98 7.52
N THR A 121 22.02 1.79 8.05
CA THR A 121 23.09 0.95 7.52
C THR A 121 22.65 0.39 6.17
N PRO A 122 23.40 0.58 5.08
CA PRO A 122 23.03 0.07 3.76
C PRO A 122 22.78 -1.44 3.78
N ARG A 123 21.67 -1.85 3.16
CA ARG A 123 21.18 -3.24 2.99
C ARG A 123 20.89 -3.97 4.30
N GLN A 124 20.81 -3.26 5.42
CA GLN A 124 20.38 -3.82 6.69
C GLN A 124 18.91 -3.46 6.94
N ARG A 125 18.11 -4.45 7.36
CA ARG A 125 16.75 -4.20 7.82
C ARG A 125 16.81 -3.43 9.14
N THR A 126 16.13 -2.30 9.21
CA THR A 126 15.97 -1.50 10.42
C THR A 126 14.49 -1.38 10.72
N ARG A 127 14.10 -1.68 11.96
CA ARG A 127 12.71 -1.59 12.40
C ARG A 127 12.26 -0.13 12.41
N ALA A 128 11.06 0.13 11.90
CA ALA A 128 10.42 1.43 11.95
C ALA A 128 9.14 1.32 12.80
N GLU A 129 9.01 2.24 13.76
CA GLU A 129 7.80 2.34 14.57
C GLU A 129 6.72 3.17 13.85
N ASP A 130 5.49 3.10 14.34
CA ASP A 130 4.42 3.99 13.86
C ASP A 130 4.80 5.47 14.12
N GLY A 131 4.65 6.30 13.10
CA GLY A 131 5.09 7.69 13.10
C GLY A 131 6.56 7.92 12.74
N ALA A 132 7.34 6.87 12.48
CA ALA A 132 8.75 7.01 12.12
C ALA A 132 8.93 7.80 10.81
N ARG A 133 9.99 8.61 10.73
CA ARG A 133 10.27 9.50 9.60
C ARG A 133 11.39 8.93 8.76
N LEU A 134 11.06 8.51 7.54
CA LEU A 134 12.02 8.14 6.52
C LEU A 134 12.40 9.37 5.70
N GLU A 135 13.66 9.76 5.78
CA GLU A 135 14.22 10.90 5.05
C GLU A 135 15.11 10.41 3.91
N LEU A 136 14.87 10.95 2.72
CA LEU A 136 15.60 10.65 1.51
C LEU A 136 16.42 11.88 1.08
N PRO A 137 17.62 11.66 0.52
CA PRO A 137 18.52 12.74 0.15
C PRO A 137 17.93 13.57 -0.99
N THR A 138 18.27 14.84 -0.98
CA THR A 138 17.93 15.79 -2.03
C THR A 138 19.17 16.57 -2.47
N SER A 139 19.06 17.30 -3.57
CA SER A 139 20.10 18.23 -3.99
C SER A 139 20.29 19.31 -2.92
N SER A 140 21.53 19.78 -2.75
CA SER A 140 22.02 20.65 -1.66
C SER A 140 21.19 21.89 -1.31
N ASP A 141 20.29 22.35 -2.18
CA ASP A 141 19.43 23.52 -1.96
C ASP A 141 18.01 23.21 -1.45
N GLN A 142 17.63 21.95 -1.32
CA GLN A 142 16.28 21.57 -0.90
C GLN A 142 16.30 20.87 0.47
N ARG A 143 15.20 21.01 1.22
CA ARG A 143 14.95 20.12 2.37
C ARG A 143 14.70 18.71 1.83
N GLY A 144 15.26 17.70 2.49
CA GLY A 144 15.09 16.28 2.10
C GLY A 144 13.62 15.91 1.88
N ILE A 145 13.39 14.83 1.12
CA ILE A 145 12.04 14.28 1.03
C ILE A 145 11.80 13.46 2.29
N THR A 146 10.83 13.88 3.09
CA THR A 146 10.48 13.23 4.34
C THR A 146 9.13 12.55 4.20
N LEU A 147 9.11 11.25 4.46
CA LEU A 147 7.91 10.42 4.48
C LEU A 147 7.72 9.90 5.90
N MET A 148 6.54 10.10 6.46
CA MET A 148 6.17 9.53 7.76
C MET A 148 5.44 8.21 7.54
N LEU A 149 5.95 7.14 8.15
CA LEU A 149 5.32 5.83 8.15
C LEU A 149 4.17 5.85 9.16
N ARG A 150 2.96 5.53 8.71
CA ARG A 150 1.78 5.40 9.55
C ARG A 150 1.18 4.01 9.40
N VAL A 151 1.00 3.29 10.50
CA VAL A 151 0.31 2.00 10.52
C VAL A 151 -1.18 2.26 10.70
N LEU A 152 -1.99 1.94 9.68
CA LEU A 152 -3.43 2.26 9.68
C LEU A 152 -4.24 1.23 10.44
N HIS A 153 -3.88 -0.03 10.28
CA HIS A 153 -4.56 -1.14 10.90
C HIS A 153 -3.52 -2.16 11.34
N ARG A 154 -3.39 -2.35 12.66
CA ARG A 154 -3.05 -3.68 13.15
C ARG A 154 -4.18 -4.57 12.65
N ALA A 155 -3.93 -5.35 11.60
CA ALA A 155 -4.85 -6.45 11.32
C ALA A 155 -4.98 -7.22 12.64
N PRO A 156 -6.20 -7.52 13.12
CA PRO A 156 -6.36 -8.33 14.31
C PRO A 156 -5.48 -9.55 14.12
N SER A 157 -4.57 -9.77 15.08
CA SER A 157 -3.61 -10.85 15.02
C SER A 157 -4.35 -12.15 14.71
N ARG A 158 -3.70 -13.14 14.11
CA ARG A 158 -4.39 -14.41 13.82
C ARG A 158 -5.00 -15.05 15.08
N SER A 159 -4.46 -14.70 16.26
CA SER A 159 -5.03 -14.96 17.59
C SER A 159 -6.29 -14.15 17.92
N ASP A 160 -6.38 -12.87 17.54
CA ASP A 160 -7.55 -12.02 17.83
C ASP A 160 -8.78 -12.40 17.01
N ARG A 161 -8.60 -13.08 15.87
CA ARG A 161 -9.71 -13.57 15.03
C ARG A 161 -10.62 -14.56 15.76
N GLY A 162 -10.14 -15.21 16.84
CA GLY A 162 -10.97 -16.03 17.72
C GLY A 162 -11.81 -15.20 18.71
N ALA A 163 -11.32 -14.04 19.15
CA ALA A 163 -11.96 -13.19 20.16
C ALA A 163 -12.90 -12.13 19.57
N GLU A 164 -12.65 -11.68 18.33
CA GLU A 164 -13.44 -10.62 17.69
C GLU A 164 -14.86 -11.09 17.29
N ALA A 165 -15.06 -12.41 17.14
CA ALA A 165 -16.39 -13.01 16.94
C ALA A 165 -17.31 -12.79 18.17
N ASP A 166 -16.75 -12.81 19.39
CA ASP A 166 -17.51 -12.60 20.63
C ASP A 166 -17.71 -11.11 20.95
N ILE A 167 -16.72 -10.25 20.64
CA ILE A 167 -16.84 -8.80 20.89
C ILE A 167 -17.79 -8.13 19.89
N SER A 168 -17.81 -8.58 18.62
CA SER A 168 -18.73 -8.05 17.61
C SER A 168 -20.21 -8.31 17.93
N ALA A 169 -20.52 -9.39 18.65
CA ALA A 169 -21.88 -9.65 19.12
C ALA A 169 -22.29 -8.64 20.22
N SER A 170 -21.39 -8.35 21.16
CA SER A 170 -21.64 -7.44 22.28
C SER A 170 -21.65 -5.96 21.86
N ALA A 171 -20.79 -5.55 20.94
CA ALA A 171 -20.74 -4.17 20.43
C ALA A 171 -21.95 -3.84 19.54
N ARG A 172 -22.47 -4.79 18.77
CA ARG A 172 -23.73 -4.62 18.01
C ARG A 172 -24.94 -4.50 18.92
N LEU A 173 -24.91 -5.11 20.11
CA LEU A 173 -25.94 -4.94 21.14
C LEU A 173 -25.89 -3.55 21.78
N HIS A 174 -24.72 -2.92 21.93
CA HIS A 174 -24.59 -1.57 22.50
C HIS A 174 -24.75 -0.42 21.48
N ALA A 175 -24.32 -0.59 20.23
CA ALA A 175 -24.46 0.43 19.18
C ALA A 175 -25.91 0.59 18.67
N ALA A 176 -26.82 -0.32 19.05
CA ALA A 176 -28.20 -0.31 18.60
C ALA A 176 -29.15 0.58 19.42
N SER A 177 -28.72 1.27 20.49
CA SER A 177 -29.69 1.89 21.42
C SER A 177 -29.68 3.41 21.57
N HIS A 178 -28.79 4.17 20.93
CA HIS A 178 -28.84 5.64 21.02
C HIS A 178 -28.63 6.27 19.64
N ASP A 179 -29.63 7.00 19.17
CA ASP A 179 -29.45 7.88 18.02
C ASP A 179 -28.42 8.93 18.44
N PRO A 180 -27.36 9.21 17.66
CA PRO A 180 -26.40 10.27 17.96
C PRO A 180 -27.05 11.62 18.30
N LYS A 181 -28.28 11.88 17.80
CA LYS A 181 -29.08 13.06 18.12
C LYS A 181 -29.58 13.12 19.57
N ASP A 182 -29.60 11.99 20.27
CA ASP A 182 -29.96 11.90 21.68
C ASP A 182 -28.86 12.48 22.57
N VAL A 183 -27.60 12.28 22.17
CA VAL A 183 -26.41 12.71 22.92
C VAL A 183 -25.88 14.07 22.43
N TYR A 184 -25.99 14.35 21.14
CA TYR A 184 -25.41 15.53 20.51
C TYR A 184 -26.46 16.44 19.88
N LYS A 185 -26.29 17.74 20.06
CA LYS A 185 -26.95 18.76 19.24
C LYS A 185 -26.03 19.09 18.07
N PHE A 186 -26.40 18.62 16.87
CA PHE A 186 -25.70 18.99 15.64
C PHE A 186 -25.94 20.46 15.29
N GLY A 187 -24.86 21.16 14.97
CA GLY A 187 -24.82 22.55 14.52
C GLY A 187 -24.63 22.66 13.00
N GLY A 188 -23.98 23.74 12.56
CA GLY A 188 -23.78 24.03 11.14
C GLY A 188 -22.91 23.00 10.40
N ASP A 189 -23.18 22.86 9.10
CA ASP A 189 -22.35 22.12 8.15
C ASP A 189 -20.99 22.82 8.00
N LEU A 190 -19.92 22.10 8.27
CA LEU A 190 -18.54 22.59 8.19
C LEU A 190 -17.88 22.24 6.86
N GLY A 191 -18.52 21.42 6.02
CA GLY A 191 -18.04 21.07 4.68
C GLY A 191 -17.94 19.57 4.42
N VAL A 192 -17.26 19.23 3.32
CA VAL A 192 -17.07 17.85 2.84
C VAL A 192 -15.57 17.51 2.85
N GLY A 193 -15.20 16.46 3.58
CA GLY A 193 -13.87 15.87 3.55
C GLY A 193 -13.82 14.60 2.69
N ALA A 194 -12.63 14.00 2.58
CA ALA A 194 -12.40 12.77 1.79
C ALA A 194 -13.28 11.57 2.21
N PHE A 195 -13.86 11.61 3.41
CA PHE A 195 -14.62 10.51 4.01
C PHE A 195 -16.08 10.87 4.31
N GLY A 196 -16.54 12.07 3.95
CA GLY A 196 -17.94 12.48 4.14
C GLY A 196 -18.12 13.93 4.60
N ARG A 197 -19.36 14.25 4.99
CA ARG A 197 -19.71 15.58 5.52
C ARG A 197 -19.31 15.73 6.98
N VAL A 198 -18.85 16.91 7.34
CA VAL A 198 -18.44 17.27 8.70
C VAL A 198 -19.43 18.29 9.25
N PHE A 199 -19.95 18.03 10.45
CA PHE A 199 -20.88 18.93 11.13
C PHE A 199 -20.27 19.37 12.46
N ALA A 200 -20.53 20.62 12.87
CA ALA A 200 -20.32 21.01 14.25
C ALA A 200 -21.28 20.22 15.16
N ALA A 201 -20.86 19.86 16.36
CA ALA A 201 -21.72 19.22 17.35
C ALA A 201 -21.38 19.70 18.76
N THR A 202 -22.41 19.85 19.59
CA THR A 202 -22.26 20.16 21.02
C THR A 202 -22.87 19.03 21.84
N HIS A 203 -22.14 18.53 22.84
CA HIS A 203 -22.64 17.52 23.75
C HIS A 203 -23.81 18.07 24.57
N ARG A 204 -24.93 17.34 24.63
CA ARG A 204 -26.04 17.68 25.53
C ARG A 204 -25.61 17.26 26.93
N VAL A 205 -25.30 18.24 27.79
CA VAL A 205 -25.16 17.97 29.22
C VAL A 205 -26.57 17.79 29.76
N THR A 206 -26.98 16.54 29.96
CA THR A 206 -28.22 16.18 30.67
C THR A 206 -28.08 16.39 32.16
#